data_AF-A0A0J9FP98-F1
#
_entry.id   AF-A0A0J9FP98-F1
#
_cell.length_a   1.000
_cell.length_b   1.000
_cell.length_c   1.000
_cell.angle_alpha   90.00
_cell.angle_beta   90.00
_cell.angle_gamma   90.00
#
_symmetry.space_group_name_H-M   'P 1'
#
loop_
_entity.id
_entity.type
_entity.pdbx_description
1 polymer ?
#
loop_
_entity_poly.entity_id
_entity_poly.type
_entity_poly.pdbx_seq_one_letter_code
_entity_poly.pdbx_strand_id
1 'polypeptide(L)'
;MERDWERAQEQGRRDEETFRRIHQLVKRGYQPDWTIAQVEDAIWFEHPGRTDRLILYPDGKVVNVDKKVIINPADKDDKDRIYNVDKGDPGIFDRWLRTVELPTWRQRTRADREKYVWIPLTMVMFYGIIWCAMWVVKQIWASI
;
A
#
# COMPACT_ATOMS: atom_id res chain seq x y z
N MET A 1 36.49 -10.33 7.86
CA MET A 1 35.63 -11.53 7.96
C MET A 1 34.51 -11.32 8.97
N GLU A 2 34.73 -11.19 10.28
CA GLU A 2 33.63 -11.01 11.26
C GLU A 2 32.79 -9.73 11.01
N ARG A 3 33.46 -8.61 10.72
CA ARG A 3 32.81 -7.33 10.32
C ARG A 3 32.07 -7.36 8.98
N ASP A 4 32.29 -8.38 8.14
CA ASP A 4 31.58 -8.51 6.85
C ASP A 4 30.24 -9.23 7.06
N TRP A 5 30.19 -10.20 7.98
CA TRP A 5 28.99 -10.94 8.34
C TRP A 5 27.99 -10.09 9.13
N GLU A 6 28.45 -9.28 10.08
CA GLU A 6 27.60 -8.35 10.83
C GLU A 6 26.92 -7.35 9.89
N ARG A 7 27.67 -6.77 8.95
CA ARG A 7 27.11 -5.86 7.93
C ARG A 7 26.08 -6.54 7.04
N ALA A 8 26.31 -7.79 6.65
CA ALA A 8 25.35 -8.55 5.86
C ALA A 8 24.05 -8.85 6.63
N GLN A 9 24.15 -9.17 7.92
CA GLN A 9 22.98 -9.37 8.79
C GLN A 9 22.20 -8.08 9.02
N GLU A 10 22.90 -6.97 9.24
CA GLU A 10 22.29 -5.65 9.37
C GLU A 10 21.57 -5.22 8.09
N GLN A 11 22.19 -5.48 6.93
CA GLN A 11 21.57 -5.21 5.63
C GLN A 11 20.30 -6.03 5.44
N GLY A 12 20.34 -7.35 5.69
CA GLY A 12 19.16 -8.21 5.57
C GLY A 12 18.00 -7.78 6.48
N ARG A 13 18.30 -7.33 7.71
CA ARG A 13 17.30 -6.80 8.64
C ARG A 13 16.67 -5.49 8.13
N ARG A 14 17.46 -4.62 7.50
CA ARG A 14 16.96 -3.38 6.89
C ARG A 14 16.05 -3.68 5.70
N ASP A 15 16.47 -4.58 4.82
CA ASP A 15 15.72 -4.95 3.63
C ASP A 15 14.35 -5.58 4.00
N GLU A 16 14.32 -6.44 5.02
CA GLU A 16 13.07 -7.01 5.55
C GLU A 16 12.12 -5.93 6.09
N GLU A 17 12.66 -4.95 6.83
CA GLU A 17 11.88 -3.84 7.37
C GLU A 17 11.34 -2.93 6.26
N THR A 18 12.16 -2.62 5.26
CA THR A 18 11.75 -1.87 4.07
C THR A 18 10.61 -2.58 3.36
N PHE A 19 10.74 -3.88 3.10
CA PHE A 19 9.70 -4.66 2.45
C PHE A 19 8.40 -4.71 3.27
N ARG A 20 8.51 -4.90 4.59
CA ARG A 20 7.36 -4.84 5.51
C ARG A 20 6.62 -3.51 5.40
N ARG A 21 7.35 -2.39 5.40
CA ARG A 21 6.78 -1.04 5.29
C ARG A 21 6.12 -0.81 3.94
N ILE A 22 6.72 -1.25 2.83
CA ILE A 22 6.10 -1.21 1.49
C ILE A 22 4.75 -1.93 1.52
N HIS A 23 4.74 -3.17 1.97
CA HIS A 23 3.53 -3.99 2.01
C HIS A 23 2.43 -3.34 2.86
N GLN A 24 2.80 -2.76 4.00
CA GLN A 24 1.89 -2.06 4.89
C GLN A 24 1.33 -0.75 4.30
N LEU A 25 2.15 0.03 3.59
CA LEU A 25 1.72 1.24 2.88
C LEU A 25 0.73 0.89 1.76
N VAL A 26 1.06 -0.09 0.93
CA VAL A 26 0.19 -0.55 -0.17
C VAL A 26 -1.14 -1.06 0.37
N LYS A 27 -1.14 -1.85 1.46
CA LYS A 27 -2.37 -2.30 2.12
C LYS A 27 -3.25 -1.14 2.62
N ARG A 28 -2.63 -0.01 2.97
CA ARG A 28 -3.34 1.21 3.36
C ARG A 28 -3.75 2.09 2.19
N GLY A 29 -3.51 1.68 0.95
CA GLY A 29 -3.95 2.40 -0.24
C GLY A 29 -2.94 3.37 -0.81
N TYR A 30 -1.73 3.43 -0.26
CA TYR A 30 -0.64 4.16 -0.90
C TYR A 30 -0.21 3.45 -2.19
N GLN A 31 -0.01 4.21 -3.25
CA GLN A 31 0.41 3.71 -4.55
C GLN A 31 1.83 4.18 -4.83
N PRO A 32 2.74 3.27 -5.22
CA PRO A 32 4.08 3.68 -5.61
C PRO A 32 4.02 4.47 -6.91
N ASP A 33 4.58 5.67 -6.91
CA ASP A 33 4.77 6.49 -8.10
C ASP A 33 6.23 6.38 -8.56
N TRP A 34 6.40 5.76 -9.73
CA TRP A 34 7.72 5.55 -10.35
C TRP A 34 8.09 6.69 -11.30
N THR A 35 7.18 7.64 -11.55
CA THR A 35 7.41 8.74 -12.48
C THR A 35 8.17 9.90 -11.83
N ILE A 36 8.07 10.02 -10.50
CA ILE A 36 8.77 11.04 -9.71
C ILE A 36 10.20 10.57 -9.43
N ALA A 37 11.08 10.71 -10.41
CA ALA A 37 12.51 10.39 -10.29
C ALA A 37 13.33 11.54 -9.67
N GLN A 38 12.79 12.24 -8.66
CA GLN A 38 13.49 13.39 -8.04
C GLN A 38 14.55 12.97 -7.01
N VAL A 39 14.44 11.74 -6.48
CA VAL A 39 15.37 11.19 -5.49
C VAL A 39 15.86 9.85 -6.03
N GLU A 40 17.17 9.75 -6.24
CA GLU A 40 17.85 8.51 -6.63
C GLU A 40 17.68 7.48 -5.50
N ASP A 41 17.33 6.25 -5.87
CA ASP A 41 17.10 5.12 -4.95
C ASP A 41 15.97 5.25 -3.93
N ALA A 42 14.94 6.08 -4.16
CA ALA A 42 13.77 6.13 -3.27
C ALA A 42 12.44 5.90 -4.01
N ILE A 43 11.47 5.32 -3.31
CA ILE A 43 10.13 5.06 -3.83
C ILE A 43 9.18 6.12 -3.31
N TRP A 44 8.54 6.85 -4.23
CA TRP A 44 7.49 7.79 -3.89
C TRP A 44 6.16 7.05 -3.73
N PHE A 45 5.36 7.48 -2.76
CA PHE A 45 4.05 6.93 -2.48
C PHE A 45 3.02 8.04 -2.40
N GLU A 46 1.93 7.90 -3.15
CA GLU A 46 0.79 8.81 -3.12
C GLU A 46 -0.43 8.12 -2.53
N HIS A 47 -1.28 8.86 -1.81
CA HIS A 47 -2.53 8.32 -1.27
C HIS A 47 -3.74 8.99 -1.94
N PRO A 48 -4.69 8.24 -2.52
CA PRO A 48 -5.79 8.84 -3.28
C PRO A 48 -6.80 9.63 -2.42
N GLY A 49 -6.76 9.44 -1.09
CA GLY A 49 -7.59 10.18 -0.14
C GLY A 49 -6.85 11.25 0.67
N ARG A 50 -5.55 11.47 0.43
CA ARG A 50 -4.75 12.50 1.12
C ARG A 50 -3.90 13.25 0.10
N THR A 51 -3.60 14.51 0.38
CA THR A 51 -2.67 15.27 -0.47
C THR A 51 -1.22 14.89 -0.18
N ASP A 52 -0.97 14.26 0.98
CA ASP A 52 0.36 13.86 1.44
C ASP A 52 1.04 12.81 0.54
N ARG A 53 2.24 13.15 0.10
CA ARG A 53 3.22 12.29 -0.56
C ARG A 53 4.24 11.78 0.44
N LEU A 54 4.59 10.51 0.31
CA LEU A 54 5.61 9.88 1.12
C LEU A 54 6.78 9.44 0.26
N ILE A 55 7.96 9.42 0.85
CA ILE A 55 9.18 8.83 0.27
C ILE A 55 9.60 7.69 1.19
N LEU A 56 9.81 6.51 0.62
CA LEU A 56 10.49 5.40 1.28
C LEU A 56 11.89 5.25 0.71
N TYR A 57 12.88 5.28 1.59
CA TYR A 57 14.28 5.05 1.25
C TYR A 57 14.67 3.57 1.45
N PRO A 58 15.80 3.12 0.88
CA PRO A 58 16.25 1.73 0.97
C PRO A 58 16.59 1.29 2.39
N ASP A 59 16.97 2.23 3.26
CA ASP A 59 17.23 2.03 4.69
C ASP A 59 15.94 1.82 5.51
N GLY A 60 14.77 1.82 4.85
CA GLY A 60 13.46 1.64 5.47
C GLY A 60 12.84 2.95 5.94
N LYS A 61 13.52 4.08 5.82
CA LYS A 61 13.04 5.39 6.25
C LYS A 61 11.82 5.84 5.45
N VAL A 62 10.75 6.26 6.15
CA VAL A 62 9.58 6.88 5.51
C VAL A 62 9.52 8.36 5.88
N VAL A 63 9.39 9.24 4.89
CA VAL A 63 9.31 10.70 5.06
C VAL A 63 8.05 11.23 4.39
N ASN A 64 7.38 12.21 5.00
CA ASN A 64 6.24 12.92 4.39
C ASN A 64 6.71 14.25 3.79
N VAL A 65 6.44 14.46 2.51
CA VAL A 65 7.01 15.55 1.69
C VAL A 65 6.17 16.83 1.77
N ASP A 66 4.86 16.71 1.94
CA ASP A 66 3.95 17.87 1.93
C ASP A 66 3.91 18.61 3.27
N LYS A 67 4.43 18.00 4.35
CA LYS A 67 4.81 18.73 5.55
C LYS A 67 6.11 19.46 5.27
N LYS A 68 6.02 20.72 4.80
CA LYS A 68 7.14 21.67 4.69
C LYS A 68 8.17 21.45 5.81
N VAL A 69 9.39 21.03 5.46
CA VAL A 69 10.68 21.67 5.82
C VAL A 69 11.86 20.71 5.60
N ILE A 70 12.84 21.22 4.86
CA ILE A 70 14.31 21.12 4.98
C ILE A 70 14.85 19.96 5.84
N ILE A 71 15.62 19.10 5.19
CA ILE A 71 16.49 18.08 5.79
C ILE A 71 17.56 18.79 6.65
N ASN A 72 17.25 19.11 7.90
CA ASN A 72 18.24 19.60 8.86
C ASN A 72 18.40 18.56 9.97
N PRO A 73 19.49 17.76 9.98
CA PRO A 73 19.69 16.65 10.91
C PRO A 73 19.91 17.07 12.38
N ALA A 74 19.78 18.35 12.72
CA ALA A 74 20.07 18.90 14.04
C ALA A 74 18.84 19.18 14.93
N ASP A 75 17.62 19.23 14.39
CA ASP A 75 16.44 19.59 15.19
C ASP A 75 15.82 18.37 15.90
N LYS A 76 15.72 18.46 17.22
CA LYS A 76 15.27 17.36 18.11
C LYS A 76 13.75 17.29 18.30
N ASP A 77 12.97 18.17 17.69
CA ASP A 77 11.52 18.26 17.90
C ASP A 77 10.64 17.82 16.71
N ASP A 78 11.23 17.17 15.71
CA ASP A 78 10.52 16.76 14.50
C ASP A 78 9.79 15.40 14.68
N LYS A 79 8.84 15.36 15.62
CA LYS A 79 8.04 14.16 15.95
C LYS A 79 7.09 13.70 14.83
N ASP A 80 6.98 14.48 13.75
CA ASP A 80 5.85 14.43 12.83
C ASP A 80 6.22 14.28 11.34
N ARG A 81 7.53 14.18 11.03
CA ARG A 81 8.05 14.35 9.66
C ARG A 81 8.91 13.20 9.12
N ILE A 82 9.57 12.44 10.00
CA ILE A 82 10.46 11.34 9.62
C ILE A 82 10.13 10.10 10.46
N TYR A 83 9.59 9.06 9.83
CA TYR A 83 9.43 7.74 10.45
C TYR A 83 10.72 6.94 10.25
N ASN A 84 11.85 7.43 10.77
CA ASN A 84 13.10 6.67 10.78
C ASN A 84 13.53 6.15 12.14
N VAL A 85 14.10 4.97 12.04
CA VAL A 85 14.52 3.99 13.04
C VAL A 85 15.68 4.46 13.93
N ASP A 86 16.23 5.68 13.75
CA ASP A 86 17.42 6.10 14.49
C ASP A 86 17.17 6.65 15.91
N LYS A 87 15.91 6.81 16.35
CA LYS A 87 15.61 7.25 17.72
C LYS A 87 14.42 6.50 18.33
N GLY A 88 14.64 5.22 18.66
CA GLY A 88 14.17 4.64 19.92
C GLY A 88 12.81 3.91 19.97
N ASP A 89 11.97 3.92 18.93
CA ASP A 89 10.71 3.15 18.98
C ASP A 89 10.31 2.56 17.61
N PRO A 90 10.54 1.25 17.39
CA PRO A 90 10.17 0.56 16.15
C PRO A 90 8.66 0.54 15.86
N GLY A 91 7.81 0.89 16.84
CA GLY A 91 6.35 0.94 16.70
C GLY A 91 5.80 2.29 16.23
N ILE A 92 6.61 3.34 16.06
CA ILE A 92 6.13 4.66 15.62
C ILE A 92 5.47 4.56 14.24
N PHE A 93 6.09 3.85 13.30
CA PHE A 93 5.55 3.65 11.96
C PHE A 93 4.17 2.96 12.02
N ASP A 94 4.07 1.85 12.77
CA ASP A 94 2.82 1.08 12.92
C ASP A 94 1.72 1.88 13.65
N ARG A 95 2.08 2.76 14.59
CA ARG A 95 1.12 3.69 15.23
C ARG A 95 0.64 4.76 14.27
N TRP A 96 1.55 5.42 13.56
CA TRP A 96 1.18 6.41 12.55
C TRP A 96 0.32 5.78 11.45
N LEU A 97 0.68 4.59 10.96
CA LEU A 97 -0.06 3.90 9.90
C LEU A 97 -1.51 3.61 10.30
N ARG A 98 -1.78 3.38 11.59
CA ARG A 98 -3.15 3.22 12.12
C ARG A 98 -3.98 4.50 12.06
N THR A 99 -3.34 5.67 12.07
CA THR A 99 -4.01 6.98 11.88
C THR A 99 -4.34 7.28 10.42
N VAL A 100 -3.79 6.50 9.48
CA VAL A 100 -4.12 6.65 8.06
C VAL A 100 -5.45 5.97 7.78
N GLU A 101 -6.43 6.78 7.36
CA GLU A 101 -7.73 6.31 6.91
C GLU A 101 -7.59 5.45 5.66
N LEU A 102 -8.37 4.38 5.59
CA LEU A 102 -8.39 3.52 4.42
C LEU A 102 -9.02 4.26 3.24
N PRO A 103 -8.52 4.07 2.01
CA PRO A 103 -9.13 4.66 0.84
C PRO A 103 -10.58 4.19 0.72
N THR A 104 -11.46 5.14 0.45
CA THR A 104 -12.87 4.83 0.17
C THR A 104 -12.97 3.94 -1.07
N TRP A 105 -14.07 3.20 -1.22
CA TRP A 105 -14.29 2.32 -2.38
C TRP A 105 -14.17 3.03 -3.73
N ARG A 106 -14.45 4.35 -3.78
CA ARG A 106 -14.29 5.20 -4.96
C ARG A 106 -12.86 5.72 -5.18
N GLN A 107 -11.96 5.55 -4.23
CA GLN A 107 -10.55 5.95 -4.35
C GLN A 107 -9.63 4.76 -4.61
N ARG A 108 -10.11 3.53 -4.42
CA ARG A 108 -9.37 2.32 -4.78
C ARG A 108 -9.19 2.18 -6.28
N THR A 109 -8.05 1.60 -6.67
CA THR A 109 -7.61 1.45 -8.06
C THR A 109 -8.65 0.73 -8.92
N ARG A 110 -8.58 0.92 -10.25
CA ARG A 110 -9.41 0.18 -11.21
C ARG A 110 -9.24 -1.34 -11.07
N ALA A 111 -8.03 -1.80 -10.80
CA ALA A 111 -7.71 -3.21 -10.58
C ALA A 111 -8.39 -3.78 -9.33
N ASP A 112 -8.46 -3.02 -8.23
CA ASP A 112 -9.19 -3.44 -7.03
C ASP A 112 -10.70 -3.51 -7.30
N ARG A 113 -11.25 -2.55 -8.04
CA ARG A 113 -12.67 -2.57 -8.41
C ARG A 113 -13.00 -3.75 -9.32
N GLU A 114 -12.09 -4.13 -10.21
CA GLU A 114 -12.24 -5.31 -11.06
C GLU A 114 -12.36 -6.59 -10.25
N LYS A 115 -11.44 -6.80 -9.29
CA LYS A 115 -11.42 -8.00 -8.46
C LYS A 115 -12.66 -8.15 -7.58
N TYR A 116 -13.16 -7.05 -6.99
CA TYR A 116 -14.20 -7.12 -5.95
C TYR A 116 -15.60 -6.67 -6.41
N VAL A 117 -15.74 -6.07 -7.59
CA VAL A 117 -17.04 -5.63 -8.13
C VAL A 117 -17.36 -6.35 -9.42
N TRP A 118 -16.46 -6.31 -10.41
CA TRP A 118 -16.74 -6.87 -11.73
C TRP A 118 -16.80 -8.40 -11.72
N ILE A 119 -15.86 -9.08 -11.07
CA ILE A 119 -15.88 -10.55 -10.94
C ILE A 119 -17.15 -11.08 -10.27
N PRO A 120 -17.58 -10.59 -9.08
CA PRO A 120 -18.82 -11.07 -8.48
C PRO A 120 -20.06 -10.68 -9.31
N LEU A 121 -20.09 -9.50 -9.92
CA LEU A 121 -21.20 -9.09 -10.78
C LEU A 121 -21.36 -10.00 -12.01
N THR A 122 -20.25 -10.34 -12.68
CA THR A 122 -20.28 -11.25 -13.83
C THR A 122 -20.70 -12.65 -13.40
N MET A 123 -20.21 -13.15 -12.25
CA MET A 123 -20.68 -14.41 -11.69
C MET A 123 -22.20 -14.42 -11.48
N VAL A 124 -22.76 -13.38 -10.85
CA VAL A 124 -24.21 -13.28 -10.64
C VAL A 124 -24.97 -13.26 -11.97
N MET A 125 -24.50 -12.53 -12.98
CA MET A 125 -25.14 -12.56 -14.30
C MET A 125 -25.09 -13.94 -14.94
N PHE A 126 -23.94 -14.63 -14.90
CA PHE A 126 -23.80 -15.98 -15.44
C PHE A 126 -24.74 -16.97 -14.75
N TYR A 127 -24.83 -16.92 -13.41
CA TYR A 127 -25.78 -17.74 -12.66
C TYR A 127 -27.23 -17.42 -13.06
N GLY A 128 -27.58 -16.15 -13.24
CA GLY A 128 -28.90 -15.73 -13.71
C GLY A 128 -29.24 -16.29 -15.10
N ILE A 129 -28.28 -16.26 -16.03
CA ILE A 129 -28.46 -16.82 -17.38
C ILE A 129 -28.68 -18.33 -17.31
N ILE A 130 -27.85 -19.05 -16.56
CA ILE A 130 -27.98 -20.51 -16.38
C ILE A 130 -29.32 -20.85 -15.74
N TRP A 131 -29.75 -20.10 -14.72
CA TRP A 131 -31.04 -20.27 -14.08
C TRP A 131 -32.21 -20.09 -15.05
N CYS A 132 -32.19 -19.02 -15.85
CA CYS A 132 -33.19 -18.77 -16.88
C CYS A 132 -33.23 -19.88 -17.93
N ALA A 133 -32.06 -20.36 -18.39
CA ALA A 133 -31.98 -21.47 -19.34
C ALA A 133 -32.59 -22.75 -18.77
N MET A 134 -32.28 -23.10 -17.52
CA MET A 134 -32.89 -24.25 -16.84
C MET A 134 -34.40 -24.10 -16.69
N TRP A 135 -34.88 -22.88 -16.38
CA TRP A 135 -36.31 -22.60 -16.29
C TRP A 135 -37.03 -22.81 -17.63
N VAL A 136 -36.45 -22.34 -18.74
CA VAL A 136 -37.00 -22.55 -20.10
C VAL A 136 -37.04 -24.03 -20.46
N VAL A 137 -35.95 -24.77 -20.22
CA VAL A 137 -35.90 -26.23 -20.46
C VAL A 137 -37.00 -26.94 -19.67
N LYS A 138 -37.19 -26.56 -18.41
CA LYS A 138 -38.27 -27.11 -17.57
C LYS A 138 -39.66 -26.82 -18.13
N GLN A 139 -39.90 -25.61 -18.65
CA GLN A 139 -41.20 -25.26 -19.27
C GLN A 139 -41.46 -26.07 -20.54
N ILE A 140 -40.44 -26.26 -21.38
CA ILE A 140 -40.55 -27.09 -22.60
C ILE A 140 -40.89 -28.54 -22.22
N TRP A 141 -40.19 -29.11 -21.25
CA TRP A 141 -40.47 -30.48 -20.78
C TRP A 141 -41.85 -30.65 -20.14
N ALA A 142 -42.39 -29.62 -19.50
CA ALA A 142 -43.75 -29.67 -18.94
C ALA A 142 -44.85 -29.55 -20.01
N SER A 143 -44.50 -29.13 -21.23
CA SER A 143 -45.42 -28.98 -22.37
C SER A 143 -45.43 -30.16 -23.35
N ILE A 144 -44.53 -31.14 -23.15
CA ILE A 144 -44.44 -32.41 -23.89
C ILE A 144 -45.12 -33.49 -23.04
#